data_AF-A0A7Y2D0K9-F1
#
_entry.id   AF-A0A7Y2D0K9-F1
#
_cell.length_a   1.000
_cell.length_b   1.000
_cell.length_c   1.000
_cell.angle_alpha   90.00
_cell.angle_beta   90.00
_cell.angle_gamma   90.00
#
_symmetry.space_group_name_H-M   'P 1'
#
loop_
_entity.id
_entity.type
_entity.pdbx_description
1 polymer ?
#
loop_
_entity_poly.entity_id
_entity_poly.type
_entity_poly.pdbx_seq_one_letter_code
_entity_poly.pdbx_strand_id
1 'polypeptide(L)'
;MSASTQDIHVSVTTADDLESVGEEVITVADVFKSLLRHPTQVISRWNWKSALMGALLRASFYFTVYQASRETLLVTLTAVIVELSFRFFTSGISGSLVQSFRRATPAWLAMGIVSISLPIFGHSVEYITHFVQEEYFSGVFPASINSSRQKAFAISVLISVLSALFNIFLMRNGVMLVGAGNETKSLWADFKSIPLLLYEFVLFLPKQIILFISEFRFHYALGVFASFGLVVGAILGIFRGKWSWAIATAIGSWVILLGAVVLVFAVTMIYRIFKRNADQSDTA
;
A
#
# COMPACT_ATOMS: atom_id res chain seq x y z
N MET A 1 28.22 -7.85 -22.88
CA MET A 1 27.61 -8.86 -23.77
C MET A 1 26.11 -8.72 -23.62
N SER A 2 25.37 -8.30 -24.66
CA SER A 2 23.92 -8.10 -24.55
C SER A 2 23.24 -9.47 -24.55
N ALA A 3 22.51 -9.79 -23.49
CA ALA A 3 21.63 -10.96 -23.48
C ALA A 3 20.63 -10.84 -24.63
N SER A 4 20.46 -11.91 -25.39
CA SER A 4 19.54 -11.91 -26.51
C SER A 4 18.11 -11.79 -25.97
N THR A 5 17.19 -11.19 -26.73
CA THR A 5 15.77 -11.08 -26.33
C THR A 5 15.14 -12.45 -26.04
N GLN A 6 15.75 -13.54 -26.54
CA GLN A 6 15.38 -14.92 -26.25
C GLN A 6 15.75 -15.38 -24.83
N ASP A 7 16.87 -14.93 -24.27
CA ASP A 7 17.27 -15.28 -22.90
C ASP A 7 16.34 -14.67 -21.85
N ILE A 8 15.87 -13.44 -22.12
CA ILE A 8 14.81 -12.78 -21.34
C ILE A 8 13.51 -13.59 -21.45
N HIS A 9 13.18 -14.12 -22.62
CA HIS A 9 11.93 -14.85 -22.83
C HIS A 9 11.89 -16.22 -22.13
N VAL A 10 13.02 -16.94 -22.02
CA VAL A 10 13.11 -18.22 -21.29
C VAL A 10 13.13 -17.97 -19.78
N SER A 11 13.89 -16.98 -19.32
CA SER A 11 13.94 -16.52 -17.92
C SER A 11 12.56 -16.08 -17.38
N VAL A 12 11.71 -15.52 -18.26
CA VAL A 12 10.35 -15.10 -17.90
C VAL A 12 9.39 -16.28 -17.68
N THR A 13 9.68 -17.45 -18.26
CA THR A 13 8.84 -18.66 -18.16
C THR A 13 9.25 -19.62 -17.04
N THR A 14 10.52 -19.68 -16.64
CA THR A 14 11.01 -20.43 -15.46
C THR A 14 11.16 -19.49 -14.26
N ALA A 15 10.37 -19.73 -13.21
CA ALA A 15 10.22 -18.82 -12.08
C ALA A 15 11.49 -18.54 -11.25
N ASP A 16 12.53 -19.38 -11.37
CA ASP A 16 13.83 -19.16 -10.72
C ASP A 16 14.73 -18.19 -11.51
N ASP A 17 14.48 -17.97 -12.81
CA ASP A 17 15.45 -17.33 -13.68
C ASP A 17 15.28 -15.82 -13.88
N LEU A 18 14.13 -15.24 -13.56
CA LEU A 18 13.98 -13.77 -13.56
C LEU A 18 14.71 -13.09 -12.41
N GLU A 19 14.96 -13.84 -11.33
CA GLU A 19 15.71 -13.35 -10.18
C GLU A 19 17.18 -13.78 -10.22
N SER A 20 17.55 -14.68 -11.15
CA SER A 20 18.94 -15.09 -11.42
C SER A 20 19.66 -14.22 -12.46
N VAL A 21 18.93 -13.37 -13.21
CA VAL A 21 19.54 -12.32 -14.05
C VAL A 21 20.10 -11.23 -13.13
N GLY A 22 21.38 -11.37 -12.81
CA GLY A 22 22.14 -10.46 -11.97
C GLY A 22 22.14 -9.02 -12.49
N GLU A 23 22.07 -8.08 -11.55
CA GLU A 23 22.47 -6.66 -11.65
C GLU A 23 21.85 -5.77 -12.74
N GLU A 24 20.97 -6.28 -13.62
CA GLU A 24 20.39 -5.46 -14.69
C GLU A 24 19.24 -4.58 -14.17
N VAL A 25 19.30 -3.29 -14.48
CA VAL A 25 18.34 -2.28 -14.01
C VAL A 25 17.01 -2.47 -14.73
N ILE A 26 16.03 -3.05 -14.04
CA ILE A 26 14.67 -3.25 -14.59
C ILE A 26 13.93 -1.92 -14.61
N THR A 27 13.50 -1.47 -15.80
CA THR A 27 12.71 -0.24 -15.92
C THR A 27 11.21 -0.52 -15.72
N VAL A 28 10.47 0.52 -15.32
CA VAL A 28 9.00 0.45 -15.24
C VAL A 28 8.37 0.02 -16.56
N ALA A 29 8.91 0.48 -17.69
CA ALA A 29 8.39 0.16 -19.03
C ALA A 29 8.53 -1.34 -19.34
N ASP A 30 9.63 -1.97 -18.91
CA ASP A 30 9.86 -3.41 -19.10
C ASP A 30 8.84 -4.24 -18.32
N VAL A 31 8.55 -3.83 -17.08
CA VAL A 31 7.50 -4.49 -16.27
C VAL A 31 6.14 -4.39 -16.96
N PHE A 32 5.75 -3.21 -17.46
CA PHE A 32 4.50 -3.05 -18.21
C PHE A 32 4.44 -3.91 -19.46
N LYS A 33 5.50 -3.88 -20.27
CA LYS A 33 5.58 -4.66 -21.50
C LYS A 33 5.50 -6.15 -21.22
N SER A 34 6.11 -6.62 -20.13
CA SER A 34 6.03 -8.00 -19.68
C SER A 34 4.59 -8.37 -19.28
N LEU A 35 3.95 -7.56 -18.42
CA LEU A 35 2.58 -7.79 -17.97
C LEU A 35 1.56 -7.76 -19.11
N LEU A 36 1.74 -6.88 -20.11
CA LEU A 36 0.89 -6.82 -21.29
C LEU A 36 1.06 -8.03 -22.22
N ARG A 37 2.28 -8.55 -22.35
CA ARG A 37 2.57 -9.74 -23.17
C ARG A 37 2.16 -11.04 -22.48
N HIS A 38 2.21 -11.07 -21.14
CA HIS A 38 1.97 -12.27 -20.34
C HIS A 38 1.04 -11.97 -19.15
N PRO A 39 -0.22 -11.57 -19.38
CA PRO A 39 -1.15 -11.18 -18.31
C PRO A 39 -1.45 -12.32 -17.33
N THR A 40 -1.34 -13.57 -17.79
CA THR A 40 -1.52 -14.77 -16.97
C THR A 40 -0.48 -14.88 -15.86
N GLN A 41 0.66 -14.18 -15.94
CA GLN A 41 1.68 -14.16 -14.89
C GLN A 41 1.16 -13.58 -13.58
N VAL A 42 0.24 -12.61 -13.63
CA VAL A 42 -0.34 -12.03 -12.40
C VAL A 42 -1.14 -13.09 -11.63
N ILE A 43 -1.79 -14.01 -12.35
CA ILE A 43 -2.59 -15.09 -11.77
C ILE A 43 -1.70 -16.28 -11.38
N SER A 44 -0.74 -16.67 -12.21
CA SER A 44 0.15 -17.80 -11.88
C SER A 44 1.10 -17.47 -10.73
N ARG A 45 1.49 -16.21 -10.57
CA ARG A 45 2.34 -15.71 -9.47
C ARG A 45 1.53 -15.11 -8.32
N TRP A 46 0.28 -15.55 -8.18
CA TRP A 46 -0.63 -15.04 -7.15
C TRP A 46 0.02 -15.07 -5.76
N ASN A 47 0.07 -13.90 -5.11
CA ASN A 47 0.82 -13.73 -3.87
C ASN A 47 -0.05 -14.15 -2.67
N TRP A 48 0.12 -15.40 -2.23
CA TRP A 48 -0.69 -15.97 -1.16
C TRP A 48 -0.51 -15.26 0.20
N LYS A 49 0.66 -14.68 0.47
CA LYS A 49 0.90 -13.91 1.71
C LYS A 49 0.05 -12.65 1.73
N SER A 50 0.04 -11.91 0.62
CA SER A 50 -0.79 -10.70 0.45
C SER A 50 -2.27 -11.04 0.49
N ALA A 51 -2.66 -12.17 -0.12
CA ALA A 51 -4.02 -12.69 -0.05
C ALA A 51 -4.47 -12.97 1.39
N LEU A 52 -3.66 -13.72 2.14
CA LEU A 52 -3.94 -14.07 3.52
C LEU A 52 -4.01 -12.83 4.42
N MET A 53 -3.01 -11.95 4.35
CA MET A 53 -2.97 -10.73 5.16
C MET A 53 -4.10 -9.78 4.81
N GLY A 54 -4.39 -9.60 3.51
CA GLY A 54 -5.52 -8.80 3.04
C GLY A 54 -6.86 -9.34 3.53
N ALA A 55 -7.07 -10.66 3.42
CA ALA A 55 -8.25 -11.34 3.93
C ALA A 55 -8.40 -11.17 5.45
N LEU A 56 -7.34 -11.41 6.24
CA LEU A 56 -7.37 -11.30 7.70
C LEU A 56 -7.65 -9.87 8.19
N LEU A 57 -6.97 -8.87 7.63
CA LEU A 57 -7.19 -7.46 7.97
C LEU A 57 -8.61 -7.00 7.62
N ARG A 58 -9.18 -7.53 6.54
CA ARG A 58 -10.54 -7.20 6.14
C ARG A 58 -11.57 -7.93 7.00
N ALA A 59 -11.35 -9.21 7.32
CA ALA A 59 -12.21 -9.99 8.21
C ALA A 59 -12.37 -9.30 9.56
N SER A 60 -11.28 -8.81 10.15
CA SER A 60 -11.33 -8.10 11.43
C SER A 60 -12.13 -6.80 11.35
N PHE A 61 -12.01 -6.06 10.24
CA PHE A 61 -12.81 -4.86 10.01
C PHE A 61 -14.31 -5.18 9.87
N TYR A 62 -14.68 -6.16 9.04
CA TYR A 62 -16.09 -6.53 8.89
C TYR A 62 -16.69 -7.13 10.15
N PHE A 63 -15.94 -7.98 10.86
CA PHE A 63 -16.39 -8.54 12.13
C PHE A 63 -16.73 -7.44 13.14
N THR A 64 -15.85 -6.44 13.29
CA THR A 64 -16.09 -5.31 14.21
C THR A 64 -17.26 -4.43 13.77
N VAL A 65 -17.40 -4.14 12.47
CA VAL A 65 -18.51 -3.33 11.94
C VAL A 65 -19.86 -4.04 12.07
N TYR A 66 -19.93 -5.33 11.74
CA TYR A 66 -21.17 -6.10 11.84
C TYR A 66 -21.58 -6.33 13.29
N GLN A 67 -20.62 -6.59 14.19
CA GLN A 67 -20.90 -6.68 15.62
C GLN A 67 -21.48 -5.36 16.17
N ALA A 68 -20.98 -4.21 15.69
CA ALA A 68 -21.52 -2.91 16.05
C ALA A 68 -22.92 -2.64 15.47
N SER A 69 -23.27 -3.27 14.34
CA SER A 69 -24.53 -3.05 13.62
C SER A 69 -25.70 -3.91 14.13
N ARG A 70 -25.47 -4.83 15.08
CA ARG A 70 -26.50 -5.73 15.68
C ARG A 70 -27.28 -6.58 14.66
N GLU A 71 -26.65 -6.91 13.54
CA GLU A 71 -27.23 -7.79 12.52
C GLU A 71 -27.27 -9.25 12.99
N THR A 72 -28.11 -10.07 12.33
CA THR A 72 -28.21 -11.51 12.66
C THR A 72 -26.89 -12.23 12.33
N LEU A 73 -26.43 -13.12 13.21
CA LEU A 73 -25.12 -13.80 13.10
C LEU A 73 -24.95 -14.56 11.77
N LEU A 74 -26.01 -15.17 11.25
CA LEU A 74 -26.00 -15.89 9.97
C LEU A 74 -25.76 -14.95 8.77
N VAL A 75 -26.40 -13.77 8.75
CA VAL A 75 -26.21 -12.75 7.72
C VAL A 75 -24.79 -12.20 7.77
N THR A 76 -24.31 -11.91 8.97
CA THR A 76 -22.93 -11.44 9.22
C THR A 76 -21.91 -12.46 8.71
N LEU A 77 -22.03 -13.74 9.07
CA LEU A 77 -21.10 -14.78 8.63
C LEU A 77 -21.12 -14.96 7.12
N THR A 78 -22.30 -14.95 6.49
CA THR A 78 -22.42 -15.10 5.04
C THR A 78 -21.73 -13.93 4.32
N ALA A 79 -21.99 -12.70 4.74
CA ALA A 79 -21.35 -11.52 4.19
C ALA A 79 -19.83 -11.52 4.39
N VAL A 80 -19.37 -11.91 5.59
CA VAL A 80 -17.93 -12.03 5.90
C VAL A 80 -17.26 -13.09 5.02
N ILE A 81 -17.87 -14.26 4.80
CA ILE A 81 -17.30 -15.32 3.96
C ILE A 81 -17.20 -14.86 2.50
N VAL A 82 -18.25 -14.25 1.95
CA VAL A 82 -18.24 -13.76 0.56
C VAL A 82 -17.14 -12.70 0.38
N GLU A 83 -17.08 -11.71 1.26
CA GLU A 83 -16.05 -10.68 1.20
C GLU A 83 -14.66 -11.29 1.42
N LEU A 84 -14.50 -12.27 2.31
CA LEU A 84 -13.24 -12.94 2.54
C LEU A 84 -12.73 -13.68 1.31
N SER A 85 -13.58 -14.47 0.66
CA SER A 85 -13.23 -15.18 -0.57
C SER A 85 -12.85 -14.19 -1.66
N PHE A 86 -13.68 -13.17 -1.87
CA PHE A 86 -13.42 -12.12 -2.84
C PHE A 86 -12.08 -11.40 -2.58
N ARG A 87 -11.83 -11.03 -1.32
CA ARG A 87 -10.62 -10.31 -0.90
C ARG A 87 -9.38 -11.19 -0.96
N PHE A 88 -9.49 -12.47 -0.65
CA PHE A 88 -8.41 -13.41 -0.78
C PHE A 88 -7.89 -13.44 -2.23
N PHE A 89 -8.78 -13.66 -3.20
CA PHE A 89 -8.38 -13.69 -4.61
C PHE A 89 -7.83 -12.34 -5.09
N THR A 90 -8.57 -11.25 -4.86
CA THR A 90 -8.18 -9.92 -5.35
C THR A 90 -6.89 -9.40 -4.70
N SER A 91 -6.66 -9.68 -3.42
CA SER A 91 -5.45 -9.23 -2.71
C SER A 91 -4.21 -9.99 -3.15
N GLY A 92 -4.32 -11.27 -3.52
CA GLY A 92 -3.17 -12.01 -4.06
C GLY A 92 -2.81 -11.60 -5.50
N ILE A 93 -3.80 -11.26 -6.34
CA ILE A 93 -3.59 -10.65 -7.67
C ILE A 93 -2.94 -9.27 -7.51
N SER A 94 -3.45 -8.47 -6.57
CA SER A 94 -2.89 -7.14 -6.29
C SER A 94 -1.45 -7.26 -5.78
N GLY A 95 -1.19 -8.22 -4.89
CA GLY A 95 0.14 -8.50 -4.36
C GLY A 95 1.13 -8.96 -5.43
N SER A 96 0.71 -9.81 -6.37
CA SER A 96 1.58 -10.23 -7.48
C SER A 96 1.89 -9.08 -8.44
N LEU A 97 0.91 -8.20 -8.69
CA LEU A 97 1.12 -6.97 -9.44
C LEU A 97 2.14 -6.07 -8.73
N VAL A 98 1.98 -5.81 -7.43
CA VAL A 98 2.94 -5.02 -6.64
C VAL A 98 4.34 -5.64 -6.66
N GLN A 99 4.42 -6.95 -6.48
CA GLN A 99 5.68 -7.69 -6.48
C GLN A 99 6.43 -7.53 -7.80
N SER A 100 5.69 -7.45 -8.92
CA SER A 100 6.27 -7.24 -10.26
C SER A 100 6.94 -5.87 -10.39
N PHE A 101 6.45 -4.85 -9.67
CA PHE A 101 7.04 -3.51 -9.65
C PHE A 101 8.08 -3.30 -8.54
N ARG A 102 8.36 -4.30 -7.70
CA ARG A 102 9.22 -4.12 -6.52
C ARG A 102 10.63 -3.65 -6.89
N ARG A 103 11.25 -4.23 -7.92
CA ARG A 103 12.60 -3.85 -8.39
C ARG A 103 12.60 -2.78 -9.48
N ALA A 104 11.43 -2.32 -9.92
CA ALA A 104 11.33 -1.37 -11.03
C ALA A 104 11.95 -0.01 -10.68
N THR A 105 12.59 0.58 -11.69
CA THR A 105 13.22 1.90 -11.64
C THR A 105 12.62 2.85 -12.68
N PRO A 106 12.47 4.15 -12.36
CA PRO A 106 12.73 4.79 -11.06
C PRO A 106 11.65 4.45 -10.01
N ALA A 107 12.06 4.38 -8.74
CA ALA A 107 11.20 3.92 -7.65
C ALA A 107 9.93 4.75 -7.45
N TRP A 108 10.01 6.08 -7.59
CA TRP A 108 8.86 6.97 -7.44
C TRP A 108 7.77 6.69 -8.47
N LEU A 109 8.16 6.34 -9.70
CA LEU A 109 7.24 6.06 -10.78
C LEU A 109 6.55 4.71 -10.56
N ALA A 110 7.31 3.69 -10.15
CA ALA A 110 6.77 2.39 -9.76
C ALA A 110 5.75 2.51 -8.61
N MET A 111 6.09 3.29 -7.57
CA MET A 111 5.18 3.58 -6.45
C MET A 111 3.92 4.29 -6.93
N GLY A 112 4.05 5.31 -7.79
CA GLY A 112 2.89 6.05 -8.34
C GLY A 112 1.96 5.15 -9.15
N ILE A 113 2.51 4.31 -10.03
CA ILE A 113 1.74 3.35 -10.82
C ILE A 113 1.02 2.34 -9.95
N VAL A 114 1.70 1.71 -9.00
CA VAL A 114 1.06 0.74 -8.10
C VAL A 114 -0.04 1.39 -7.27
N SER A 115 0.20 2.61 -6.79
CA SER A 115 -0.75 3.37 -5.98
C SER A 115 -2.01 3.79 -6.73
N ILE A 116 -1.93 3.95 -8.05
CA ILE A 116 -3.07 4.32 -8.90
C ILE A 116 -3.76 3.07 -9.46
N SER A 117 -2.98 2.11 -9.96
CA SER A 117 -3.50 0.90 -10.59
C SER A 117 -4.27 0.02 -9.62
N LEU A 118 -3.82 -0.12 -8.37
CA LEU A 118 -4.50 -0.95 -7.38
C LEU A 118 -5.90 -0.43 -6.99
N PRO A 119 -6.09 0.86 -6.64
CA PRO A 119 -7.44 1.40 -6.43
C PRO A 119 -8.32 1.31 -7.68
N ILE A 120 -7.79 1.60 -8.87
CA ILE A 120 -8.55 1.47 -10.11
C ILE A 120 -9.03 0.02 -10.27
N PHE A 121 -8.13 -0.95 -10.14
CA PHE A 121 -8.47 -2.36 -10.23
C PHE A 121 -9.49 -2.75 -9.16
N GLY A 122 -9.21 -2.47 -7.89
CA GLY A 122 -10.07 -2.82 -6.77
C GLY A 122 -11.48 -2.25 -6.89
N HIS A 123 -11.62 -0.98 -7.25
CA HIS A 123 -12.91 -0.33 -7.43
C HIS A 123 -13.62 -0.73 -8.72
N SER A 124 -12.88 -1.08 -9.79
CA SER A 124 -13.49 -1.63 -11.01
C SER A 124 -14.13 -2.99 -10.71
N VAL A 125 -13.43 -3.85 -9.96
CA VAL A 125 -13.99 -5.15 -9.57
C VAL A 125 -15.17 -4.96 -8.62
N GLU A 126 -15.07 -4.07 -7.62
CA GLU A 126 -16.19 -3.73 -6.73
C GLU A 126 -17.42 -3.23 -7.52
N TYR A 127 -17.21 -2.34 -8.49
CA TYR A 127 -18.27 -1.82 -9.35
C TYR A 127 -18.93 -2.94 -10.17
N ILE A 128 -18.14 -3.80 -10.81
CA ILE A 128 -18.66 -4.93 -11.60
C ILE A 128 -19.45 -5.89 -10.72
N THR A 129 -18.93 -6.24 -9.54
CA THR A 129 -19.62 -7.13 -8.59
C THR A 129 -20.97 -6.55 -8.18
N HIS A 130 -21.04 -5.25 -7.88
CA HIS A 130 -22.31 -4.60 -7.55
C HIS A 130 -23.25 -4.53 -8.75
N PHE A 131 -22.75 -4.19 -9.94
CA PHE A 131 -23.54 -4.19 -11.16
C PHE A 131 -24.17 -5.57 -11.42
N VAL A 132 -23.39 -6.64 -11.32
CA VAL A 132 -23.89 -8.01 -11.48
C VAL A 132 -24.88 -8.39 -10.38
N GLN A 133 -24.64 -7.99 -9.14
CA GLN A 133 -25.56 -8.23 -8.03
C GLN A 133 -26.91 -7.53 -8.25
N GLU A 134 -26.90 -6.27 -8.68
CA GLU A 134 -28.11 -5.49 -8.94
C GLU A 134 -28.89 -6.02 -10.16
N GLU A 135 -28.19 -6.35 -11.25
CA GLU A 135 -28.83 -6.80 -12.49
C GLU A 135 -29.39 -8.24 -12.38
N TYR A 136 -28.62 -9.17 -11.81
CA TYR A 136 -28.94 -10.61 -11.86
C TYR A 136 -29.40 -11.20 -10.53
N PHE A 137 -29.08 -10.57 -9.40
CA PHE A 137 -29.32 -11.13 -8.06
C PHE A 137 -30.16 -10.23 -7.14
N SER A 138 -30.81 -9.20 -7.69
CA SER A 138 -31.66 -8.26 -6.93
C SER A 138 -32.82 -8.93 -6.20
N GLY A 139 -33.30 -10.07 -6.69
CA GLY A 139 -34.33 -10.88 -6.02
C GLY A 139 -33.85 -11.69 -4.81
N VAL A 140 -32.54 -11.87 -4.65
CA VAL A 140 -31.92 -12.67 -3.57
C VAL A 140 -31.17 -11.79 -2.57
N PHE A 141 -30.51 -10.73 -3.05
CA PHE A 141 -29.76 -9.79 -2.22
C PHE A 141 -30.28 -8.36 -2.45
N PRO A 142 -30.98 -7.75 -1.49
CA PRO A 142 -31.49 -6.39 -1.65
C PRO A 142 -30.34 -5.40 -1.86
N ALA A 143 -30.50 -4.50 -2.83
CA ALA A 143 -29.53 -3.46 -3.11
C ALA A 143 -29.43 -2.50 -1.91
N SER A 144 -28.20 -2.25 -1.44
CA SER A 144 -27.94 -1.33 -0.32
C SER A 144 -28.15 0.12 -0.75
N ILE A 145 -29.33 0.67 -0.46
CA ILE A 145 -29.67 2.08 -0.70
C ILE A 145 -29.05 2.90 0.44
N ASN A 146 -27.76 3.25 0.31
CA ASN A 146 -27.11 4.04 1.36
C ASN A 146 -26.30 5.23 0.80
N SER A 147 -26.77 6.44 1.10
CA SER A 147 -26.10 7.72 0.80
C SER A 147 -24.75 7.88 1.52
N SER A 148 -24.48 7.03 2.51
CA SER A 148 -23.19 6.90 3.20
C SER A 148 -22.07 6.31 2.32
N ARG A 149 -22.40 5.65 1.19
CA ARG A 149 -21.44 4.97 0.30
C ARG A 149 -20.40 5.93 -0.27
N GLN A 150 -20.81 7.10 -0.72
CA GLN A 150 -19.90 8.12 -1.29
C GLN A 150 -18.92 8.67 -0.26
N LYS A 151 -19.35 8.81 1.01
CA LYS A 151 -18.47 9.31 2.09
C LYS A 151 -17.41 8.28 2.47
N ALA A 152 -17.78 7.00 2.51
CA ALA A 152 -16.87 5.89 2.75
C ALA A 152 -15.90 5.68 1.58
N PHE A 153 -16.35 5.95 0.35
CA PHE A 153 -15.56 5.75 -0.87
C PHE A 153 -14.28 6.59 -0.93
N ALA A 154 -14.36 7.90 -0.65
CA ALA A 154 -13.16 8.75 -0.69
C ALA A 154 -12.10 8.31 0.33
N ILE A 155 -12.56 7.91 1.53
CA ILE A 155 -11.69 7.39 2.59
C ILE A 155 -11.10 6.03 2.18
N SER A 156 -11.90 5.14 1.57
CA SER A 156 -11.40 3.85 1.10
C SER A 156 -10.37 3.99 -0.01
N VAL A 157 -10.52 4.96 -0.91
CA VAL A 157 -9.50 5.25 -1.94
C VAL A 157 -8.20 5.69 -1.28
N LEU A 158 -8.25 6.64 -0.34
CA LEU A 158 -7.06 7.11 0.37
C LEU A 158 -6.36 5.98 1.12
N ILE A 159 -7.12 5.15 1.84
CA ILE A 159 -6.59 3.97 2.55
C ILE A 159 -5.99 2.97 1.55
N SER A 160 -6.61 2.79 0.38
CA SER A 160 -6.10 1.89 -0.66
C SER A 160 -4.78 2.38 -1.25
N VAL A 161 -4.64 3.69 -1.49
CA VAL A 161 -3.38 4.32 -1.93
C VAL A 161 -2.29 4.11 -0.88
N LEU A 162 -2.58 4.41 0.39
CA LEU A 162 -1.62 4.20 1.49
C LEU A 162 -1.23 2.72 1.65
N SER A 163 -2.20 1.82 1.53
CA SER A 163 -1.96 0.38 1.59
C SER A 163 -1.10 -0.11 0.43
N ALA A 164 -1.33 0.38 -0.79
CA ALA A 164 -0.53 0.07 -1.97
C ALA A 164 0.92 0.56 -1.82
N LEU A 165 1.11 1.80 -1.35
CA LEU A 165 2.43 2.37 -1.04
C LEU A 165 3.18 1.57 0.03
N PHE A 166 2.49 1.18 1.09
CA PHE A 166 3.10 0.38 2.15
C PHE A 166 3.42 -1.04 1.65
N ASN A 167 2.56 -1.64 0.84
CA ASN A 167 2.79 -2.98 0.30
C ASN A 167 4.02 -3.02 -0.62
N ILE A 168 4.14 -2.06 -1.54
CA ILE A 168 5.35 -1.97 -2.38
C ILE A 168 6.58 -1.67 -1.53
N PHE A 169 6.46 -0.86 -0.47
CA PHE A 169 7.55 -0.62 0.48
C PHE A 169 8.00 -1.91 1.19
N LEU A 170 7.08 -2.73 1.69
CA LEU A 170 7.40 -4.03 2.29
C LEU A 170 8.13 -4.94 1.29
N MET A 171 7.60 -5.06 0.07
CA MET A 171 8.18 -5.93 -0.96
C MET A 171 9.54 -5.45 -1.44
N ARG A 172 9.78 -4.13 -1.47
CA ARG A 172 11.11 -3.55 -1.76
C ARG A 172 12.14 -3.87 -0.69
N ASN A 173 11.70 -4.06 0.56
CA ASN A 173 12.54 -4.44 1.68
C ASN A 173 12.61 -5.97 1.88
N GLY A 174 12.19 -6.76 0.88
CA GLY A 174 12.30 -8.22 0.92
C GLY A 174 11.37 -8.88 1.93
N VAL A 175 10.18 -8.32 2.12
CA VAL A 175 9.11 -8.84 3.00
C VAL A 175 7.84 -9.04 2.16
N MET A 176 7.02 -10.04 2.47
CA MET A 176 5.79 -10.38 1.71
C MET A 176 6.05 -10.92 0.29
N LEU A 177 7.26 -11.40 0.00
CA LEU A 177 7.60 -12.00 -1.29
C LEU A 177 7.17 -13.47 -1.36
N VAL A 178 6.70 -13.89 -2.54
CA VAL A 178 6.32 -15.28 -2.84
C VAL A 178 6.98 -15.70 -4.14
N GLY A 179 7.64 -16.87 -4.14
CA GLY A 179 8.28 -17.42 -5.35
C GLY A 179 9.46 -16.58 -5.85
N ALA A 180 10.14 -15.90 -4.93
CA ALA A 180 11.27 -15.01 -5.16
C ALA A 180 12.61 -15.67 -4.76
N GLY A 181 12.83 -16.93 -5.19
CA GLY A 181 14.02 -17.71 -4.87
C GLY A 181 14.47 -17.60 -3.40
N ASN A 182 15.75 -17.25 -3.21
CA ASN A 182 16.39 -17.07 -1.90
C ASN A 182 15.87 -15.87 -1.08
N GLU A 183 15.19 -14.90 -1.69
CA GLU A 183 14.56 -13.79 -0.97
C GLU A 183 13.20 -14.19 -0.34
N THR A 184 12.65 -15.35 -0.71
CA THR A 184 11.40 -15.85 -0.15
C THR A 184 11.59 -16.31 1.29
N LYS A 185 11.14 -15.50 2.24
CA LYS A 185 11.15 -15.84 3.66
C LYS A 185 9.88 -16.58 4.08
N SER A 186 9.87 -17.18 5.27
CA SER A 186 8.64 -17.70 5.87
C SER A 186 7.69 -16.54 6.28
N LEU A 187 6.38 -16.81 6.34
CA LEU A 187 5.39 -15.81 6.77
C LEU A 187 5.72 -15.21 8.15
N TRP A 188 6.20 -16.05 9.07
CA TRP A 188 6.55 -15.62 10.42
C TRP A 188 7.79 -14.72 10.45
N ALA A 189 8.80 -15.04 9.63
CA ALA A 189 9.97 -14.18 9.49
C ALA A 189 9.58 -12.81 8.93
N ASP A 190 8.71 -12.78 7.92
CA ASP A 190 8.15 -11.53 7.39
C ASP A 190 7.39 -10.75 8.46
N PHE A 191 6.52 -11.41 9.23
CA PHE A 191 5.70 -10.79 10.25
C PHE A 191 6.53 -10.11 11.36
N LYS A 192 7.69 -10.68 11.72
CA LYS A 192 8.62 -10.04 12.68
C LYS A 192 9.23 -8.73 12.15
N SER A 193 9.39 -8.60 10.83
CA SER A 193 9.96 -7.40 10.20
C SER A 193 8.93 -6.29 9.99
N ILE A 194 7.63 -6.62 9.88
CA ILE A 194 6.56 -5.66 9.61
C ILE A 194 6.51 -4.50 10.62
N PRO A 195 6.60 -4.69 11.96
CA PRO A 195 6.53 -3.58 12.91
C PRO A 195 7.63 -2.54 12.72
N LEU A 196 8.86 -2.99 12.45
CA LEU A 196 9.99 -2.09 12.19
C LEU A 196 9.79 -1.32 10.88
N LEU A 197 9.39 -2.02 9.81
CA LEU A 197 9.12 -1.40 8.51
C LEU A 197 7.94 -0.43 8.57
N LEU A 198 6.91 -0.73 9.37
CA LEU A 198 5.79 0.18 9.61
C LEU A 198 6.27 1.46 10.31
N TYR A 199 7.12 1.32 11.32
CA TYR A 199 7.73 2.46 12.00
C TYR A 199 8.57 3.31 11.03
N GLU A 200 9.42 2.68 10.22
CA GLU A 200 10.21 3.38 9.21
C GLU A 200 9.33 4.10 8.19
N PHE A 201 8.28 3.45 7.70
CA PHE A 201 7.34 4.03 6.74
C PHE A 201 6.60 5.25 7.31
N VAL A 202 6.06 5.15 8.53
CA VAL A 202 5.33 6.25 9.18
C VAL A 202 6.25 7.42 9.49
N LEU A 203 7.48 7.15 9.91
CA LEU A 203 8.45 8.20 10.26
C LEU A 203 9.23 8.76 9.08
N PHE A 204 9.12 8.16 7.90
CA PHE A 204 9.87 8.59 6.72
C PHE A 204 9.66 10.08 6.43
N LEU A 205 8.41 10.52 6.28
CA LEU A 205 8.10 11.92 5.95
C LEU A 205 8.55 12.90 7.05
N PRO A 206 8.22 12.70 8.34
CA PRO A 206 8.72 13.56 9.41
C PRO A 206 10.24 13.68 9.44
N LYS A 207 10.95 12.55 9.34
CA LYS A 207 12.42 12.53 9.35
C LYS A 207 13.00 13.29 8.17
N GLN A 208 12.46 13.11 6.95
CA GLN A 208 12.92 13.83 5.76
C GLN A 208 12.75 15.34 5.89
N ILE A 209 11.62 15.81 6.43
CA ILE A 209 11.39 17.24 6.67
C ILE A 209 12.41 17.79 7.67
N ILE A 210 12.67 17.08 8.78
CA ILE A 210 13.67 17.48 9.77
C ILE A 210 15.07 17.55 9.15
N LEU A 211 15.45 16.56 8.33
CA LEU A 211 16.73 16.53 7.64
C LEU A 211 16.90 17.76 6.73
N PHE A 212 15.90 18.05 5.88
CA PHE A 212 15.95 19.24 5.02
C PHE A 212 16.01 20.54 5.81
N ILE A 213 15.31 20.65 6.94
CA ILE A 213 15.41 21.82 7.82
C ILE A 213 16.83 21.94 8.40
N SER A 214 17.41 20.83 8.86
CA SER A 214 18.77 20.82 9.43
C SER A 214 19.87 21.12 8.41
N GLU A 215 19.63 20.81 7.14
CA GLU A 215 20.53 21.12 6.01
C GLU A 215 20.28 22.53 5.43
N PHE A 216 19.43 23.36 6.05
CA PHE A 216 19.00 24.66 5.52
C PHE A 216 18.31 24.62 4.15
N ARG A 217 17.80 23.45 3.76
CA ARG A 217 17.08 23.18 2.50
C ARG A 217 15.58 23.41 2.65
N PHE A 218 15.21 24.60 3.13
CA PHE A 218 13.82 24.92 3.50
C PHE A 218 12.80 24.76 2.38
N HIS A 219 13.19 25.01 1.13
CA HIS A 219 12.29 24.85 -0.02
C HIS A 219 11.90 23.38 -0.26
N TYR A 220 12.80 22.42 -0.02
CA TYR A 220 12.47 21.00 -0.08
C TYR A 220 11.55 20.59 1.07
N ALA A 221 11.83 21.06 2.30
CA ALA A 221 10.97 20.81 3.46
C ALA A 221 9.54 21.34 3.23
N LEU A 222 9.43 22.59 2.78
CA LEU A 222 8.15 23.23 2.45
C LEU A 222 7.45 22.51 1.30
N GLY A 223 8.20 22.11 0.26
CA GLY A 223 7.68 21.37 -0.89
C GLY A 223 7.04 20.05 -0.49
N VAL A 224 7.75 19.23 0.30
CA VAL A 224 7.23 17.93 0.80
C VAL A 224 6.02 18.12 1.71
N PHE A 225 6.09 19.09 2.64
CA PHE A 225 4.99 19.40 3.55
C PHE A 225 3.74 19.86 2.78
N ALA A 226 3.90 20.82 1.87
CA ALA A 226 2.81 21.32 1.04
C ALA A 226 2.23 20.22 0.15
N SER A 227 3.07 19.44 -0.54
CA SER A 227 2.61 18.37 -1.44
C SER A 227 1.82 17.30 -0.70
N PHE A 228 2.23 16.93 0.52
CA PHE A 228 1.50 15.94 1.33
C PHE A 228 0.05 16.37 1.55
N GLY A 229 -0.18 17.57 2.07
CA GLY A 229 -1.54 18.01 2.36
C GLY A 229 -2.37 18.31 1.12
N LEU A 230 -1.74 18.83 0.04
CA LEU A 230 -2.42 19.01 -1.24
C LEU A 230 -2.86 17.68 -1.85
N VAL A 231 -2.03 16.63 -1.81
CA VAL A 231 -2.38 15.31 -2.33
C VAL A 231 -3.51 14.69 -1.52
N VAL A 232 -3.42 14.70 -0.19
CA VAL A 232 -4.48 14.16 0.70
C VAL A 232 -5.80 14.93 0.46
N GLY A 233 -5.73 16.26 0.43
CA GLY A 233 -6.87 17.13 0.18
C GLY A 233 -7.49 16.91 -1.21
N ALA A 234 -6.66 16.79 -2.26
CA ALA A 234 -7.13 16.55 -3.62
C ALA A 234 -7.84 15.20 -3.73
N ILE A 235 -7.25 14.11 -3.21
CA ILE A 235 -7.89 12.79 -3.19
C ILE A 235 -9.26 12.89 -2.51
N LEU A 236 -9.31 13.40 -1.27
CA LEU A 236 -10.57 13.45 -0.52
C LEU A 236 -11.60 14.42 -1.09
N GLY A 237 -11.16 15.53 -1.69
CA GLY A 237 -12.04 16.53 -2.30
C GLY A 237 -12.65 16.06 -3.62
N ILE A 238 -11.83 15.49 -4.52
CA ILE A 238 -12.26 15.00 -5.83
C ILE A 238 -13.29 13.89 -5.65
N PHE A 239 -12.98 12.87 -4.84
CA PHE A 239 -13.87 11.72 -4.67
C PHE A 239 -15.16 12.03 -3.89
N ARG A 240 -15.21 13.17 -3.19
CA ARG A 240 -16.40 13.60 -2.44
C ARG A 240 -17.19 14.70 -3.15
N GLY A 241 -16.68 15.25 -4.25
CA GLY A 241 -17.31 16.31 -5.05
C GLY A 241 -17.50 17.64 -4.31
N LYS A 242 -16.73 17.91 -3.24
CA LYS A 242 -16.86 19.13 -2.41
C LYS A 242 -15.50 19.74 -2.13
N TRP A 243 -15.21 20.89 -2.74
CA TRP A 243 -13.94 21.61 -2.57
C TRP A 243 -13.69 22.10 -1.14
N SER A 244 -14.72 22.42 -0.37
CA SER A 244 -14.57 22.79 1.05
C SER A 244 -13.95 21.66 1.88
N TRP A 245 -14.23 20.40 1.52
CA TRP A 245 -13.62 19.23 2.16
C TRP A 245 -12.16 19.03 1.75
N ALA A 246 -11.79 19.30 0.49
CA ALA A 246 -10.38 19.29 0.07
C ALA A 246 -9.54 20.18 0.97
N ILE A 247 -10.00 21.42 1.20
CA ILE A 247 -9.28 22.40 2.02
C ILE A 247 -9.23 21.93 3.48
N ALA A 248 -10.36 21.53 4.05
CA ALA A 248 -10.42 21.08 5.44
C ALA A 248 -9.51 19.85 5.70
N THR A 249 -9.49 18.89 4.77
CA THR A 249 -8.67 17.68 4.88
C THR A 249 -7.19 17.95 4.61
N ALA A 250 -6.86 18.86 3.68
CA ALA A 250 -5.50 19.35 3.50
C ALA A 250 -4.95 19.99 4.79
N ILE A 251 -5.72 20.92 5.38
CA ILE A 251 -5.36 21.56 6.66
C ILE A 251 -5.19 20.51 7.76
N GLY A 252 -6.16 19.59 7.91
CA GLY A 252 -6.06 18.52 8.91
C GLY A 252 -4.82 17.67 8.73
N SER A 253 -4.48 17.30 7.50
CA SER A 253 -3.28 16.50 7.21
C SER A 253 -1.98 17.25 7.48
N TRP A 254 -1.91 18.56 7.20
CA TRP A 254 -0.77 19.41 7.56
C TRP A 254 -0.59 19.51 9.08
N VAL A 255 -1.68 19.68 9.83
CA VAL A 255 -1.62 19.72 11.29
C VAL A 255 -1.10 18.39 11.84
N ILE A 256 -1.59 17.26 11.33
CA ILE A 256 -1.12 15.92 11.72
C ILE A 256 0.37 15.75 11.39
N LEU A 257 0.79 16.10 10.18
CA LEU A 257 2.18 15.99 9.76
C LEU A 257 3.10 16.90 10.58
N LEU A 258 2.69 18.14 10.85
CA LEU A 258 3.43 19.08 11.68
C LEU A 258 3.58 18.54 13.11
N GLY A 259 2.49 18.03 13.69
CA GLY A 259 2.53 17.38 15.00
C GLY A 259 3.50 16.21 15.04
N ALA A 260 3.49 15.35 14.01
CA ALA A 260 4.44 14.25 13.88
C ALA A 260 5.90 14.72 13.75
N VAL A 261 6.17 15.76 12.94
CA VAL A 261 7.50 16.38 12.81
C VAL A 261 8.01 16.90 14.16
N VAL A 262 7.18 17.66 14.88
CA VAL A 262 7.54 18.22 16.19
C VAL A 262 7.80 17.11 17.20
N LEU A 263 6.95 16.08 17.25
CA LEU A 263 7.12 14.94 18.14
C LEU A 263 8.44 14.20 17.88
N VAL A 264 8.72 13.86 16.62
CA VAL A 264 9.95 13.16 16.22
C VAL A 264 11.19 14.01 16.53
N PHE A 265 11.12 15.31 16.28
CA PHE A 265 12.19 16.24 16.61
C PHE A 265 12.45 16.29 18.12
N ALA A 266 11.41 16.42 18.94
CA ALA A 266 11.52 16.46 20.40
C ALA A 266 12.13 15.16 20.95
N VAL A 267 11.63 14.00 20.51
CA VAL A 267 12.17 12.69 20.93
C VAL A 267 13.65 12.55 20.54
N THR A 268 14.01 12.95 19.31
CA THR A 268 15.39 12.89 18.83
C THR A 268 16.31 13.81 19.62
N MET A 269 15.82 15.02 19.97
CA MET A 269 16.57 15.97 20.79
C MET A 269 16.79 15.45 22.21
N ILE A 270 15.73 14.95 22.86
CA ILE A 270 15.80 14.36 24.19
C ILE A 270 16.80 13.20 24.21
N TYR A 271 16.72 12.29 23.24
CA TYR A 271 17.65 11.17 23.13
C TYR A 271 19.11 11.64 23.00
N ARG A 272 19.38 12.66 22.20
CA ARG A 272 20.74 13.22 22.04
C ARG A 272 21.28 13.84 23.34
N ILE A 273 20.43 14.52 24.12
CA ILE A 273 20.81 15.10 25.41
C ILE A 273 21.18 13.99 26.39
N PHE A 274 20.35 12.96 26.53
CA PHE A 274 20.63 11.83 27.43
C PHE A 274 21.90 11.09 27.03
N LYS A 275 22.09 10.82 25.74
CA LYS A 275 23.30 10.15 25.24
C LYS A 275 24.57 10.95 25.56
N ARG A 276 24.56 12.27 25.31
CA ARG A 276 25.69 13.15 25.63
C ARG A 276 26.05 13.14 27.11
N ASN A 277 25.06 13.10 28.00
CA ASN A 277 25.29 13.06 29.44
C ASN A 277 25.88 11.70 29.89
N ALA A 278 25.43 10.59 29.30
CA ALA A 278 25.98 9.26 29.58
C ALA A 278 27.45 9.14 29.13
N ASP A 279 27.77 9.66 27.94
CA ASP A 279 29.15 9.64 27.43
C ASP A 279 30.10 10.49 28.30
N GLN A 280 29.60 11.54 28.96
CA GLN A 280 30.40 12.37 29.87
C GLN A 280 30.64 11.70 31.23
N SER A 281 29.68 10.91 31.74
CA SER A 281 29.86 10.18 33.01
C SER A 281 30.86 9.04 32.92
N ASP A 282 31.06 8.44 31.74
CA ASP A 282 32.02 7.35 31.54
C ASP A 282 33.47 7.86 31.41
N THR A 283 33.67 9.16 31.21
CA THR A 283 35.00 9.80 31.04
C THR A 283 35.54 10.47 32.30
N ALA A 284 34.77 10.51 33.39
CA ALA A 284 35.13 11.13 34.67
C ALA A 284 35.49 10.08 35.72
#